data_AF-A0A5B9D340-F1
#
_entry.id   AF-A0A5B9D340-F1
#
_cell.length_a   1.000
_cell.length_b   1.000
_cell.length_c   1.000
_cell.angle_alpha   90.00
_cell.angle_beta   90.00
_cell.angle_gamma   90.00
#
_symmetry.space_group_name_H-M   'P 1'
#
loop_
_entity.id
_entity.type
_entity.pdbx_description
1 polymer ?
#
loop_
_entity_poly.entity_id
_entity_poly.type
_entity_poly.pdbx_seq_one_letter_code
_entity_poly.pdbx_strand_id
1 'polypeptide(L)'
;MCENVRKNGYPLRIGVICDKFQFSWPLYEVSLSTGRLTAGAPIYAPHLVEFNVDSPASIIFSGETSIVSHWRKLVIETEPYSKKSQTLKLIAEGLEFSPLEDKKLQEALGSKATDKKETQQNVEDPALLQDTPDGVSQPLEPKDVSQKITAEFLRLDFKREKNHFSGNMTFDGFDVSQIFISSSVEIPKIDGNLEWILNDASLLSENEGKNWKQRLYGKSGILKHGKLTFHTGGGVHISGPFSFDDEGYLSATFELVCIQHVKFLEVLQHLFPEEADNFQALFFILSTLPKNADGSPVLPLTISHGWVSLGFLKLGRLDPL
;
A
#
# COMPACT_ATOMS: atom_id res chain seq x y z
N MET A 1 18.33 -19.06 -1.95
CA MET A 1 18.53 -20.45 -2.41
C MET A 1 17.57 -20.75 -3.56
N CYS A 2 18.07 -21.39 -4.61
CA CYS A 2 17.33 -21.78 -5.81
C CYS A 2 17.42 -23.31 -5.91
N GLU A 3 16.28 -23.98 -5.87
CA GLU A 3 16.20 -25.45 -5.86
C GLU A 3 16.16 -26.02 -7.28
N ASN A 4 16.85 -27.15 -7.51
CA ASN A 4 16.88 -27.88 -8.78
C ASN A 4 17.17 -26.99 -10.01
N VAL A 5 18.27 -26.24 -9.98
CA VAL A 5 18.62 -25.26 -11.03
C VAL A 5 18.81 -25.92 -12.39
N ARG A 6 18.07 -25.48 -13.40
CA ARG A 6 18.16 -25.96 -14.79
C ARG A 6 18.44 -24.80 -15.75
N LYS A 7 19.15 -25.05 -16.85
CA LYS A 7 19.37 -24.07 -17.92
C LYS A 7 18.14 -24.04 -18.86
N ASN A 8 17.81 -22.85 -19.38
CA ASN A 8 16.68 -22.62 -20.28
C ASN A 8 17.02 -21.56 -21.35
N GLY A 9 16.19 -21.45 -22.40
CA GLY A 9 16.17 -20.32 -23.33
C GLY A 9 16.86 -20.53 -24.69
N TYR A 10 17.63 -21.60 -24.85
CA TYR A 10 18.30 -21.91 -26.12
C TYR A 10 17.29 -22.03 -27.28
N PRO A 11 17.55 -21.48 -28.49
CA PRO A 11 18.79 -20.84 -28.93
C PRO A 11 18.80 -19.30 -28.88
N LEU A 12 17.77 -18.64 -28.31
CA LEU A 12 17.60 -17.18 -28.41
C LEU A 12 17.71 -16.41 -27.08
N ARG A 13 17.66 -17.11 -25.95
CA ARG A 13 17.76 -16.57 -24.59
C ARG A 13 18.79 -17.34 -23.77
N ILE A 14 19.40 -16.67 -22.80
CA ILE A 14 20.24 -17.25 -21.75
C ILE A 14 19.39 -17.20 -20.48
N GLY A 15 18.98 -18.35 -19.95
CA GLY A 15 18.14 -18.39 -18.75
C GLY A 15 18.40 -19.58 -17.85
N VAL A 16 17.87 -19.46 -16.63
CA VAL A 16 17.85 -20.48 -15.59
C VAL A 16 16.44 -20.59 -15.01
N ILE A 17 16.06 -21.79 -14.60
CA ILE A 17 14.81 -22.09 -13.90
C ILE A 17 15.17 -22.71 -12.54
N CYS A 18 14.54 -22.23 -11.48
CA CYS A 18 14.47 -22.85 -10.15
C CYS A 18 13.09 -23.50 -10.00
N ASP A 19 12.99 -24.73 -9.50
CA ASP A 19 11.69 -25.33 -9.20
C ASP A 19 11.02 -24.68 -7.97
N LYS A 20 11.84 -24.20 -7.03
CA LYS A 20 11.45 -23.39 -5.86
C LYS A 20 12.51 -22.32 -5.58
N PHE A 21 12.08 -21.12 -5.18
CA PHE A 21 13.00 -20.07 -4.74
C PHE A 21 12.72 -19.65 -3.29
N GLN A 22 13.78 -19.56 -2.50
CA GLN A 22 13.74 -19.13 -1.10
C GLN A 22 14.77 -18.02 -0.88
N PHE A 23 14.41 -17.00 -0.12
CA PHE A 23 15.26 -15.87 0.19
C PHE A 23 15.08 -15.48 1.67
N SER A 24 16.14 -15.01 2.31
CA SER A 24 16.11 -14.55 3.70
C SER A 24 16.94 -13.27 3.80
N TRP A 25 16.39 -12.27 4.50
CA TRP A 25 17.04 -11.00 4.81
C TRP A 25 17.22 -10.92 6.34
N PRO A 26 18.32 -11.44 6.92
CA PRO A 26 18.49 -11.52 8.37
C PRO A 26 18.42 -10.15 9.06
N LEU A 27 18.90 -9.08 8.40
CA LEU A 27 18.86 -7.71 8.91
C LEU A 27 17.45 -7.13 9.12
N TYR A 28 16.44 -7.74 8.52
CA TYR A 28 15.03 -7.30 8.60
C TYR A 28 14.10 -8.42 9.07
N GLU A 29 14.65 -9.58 9.46
CA GLU A 29 13.90 -10.77 9.87
C GLU A 29 12.84 -11.23 8.85
N VAL A 30 13.03 -10.90 7.56
CA VAL A 30 12.13 -11.30 6.48
C VAL A 30 12.62 -12.58 5.84
N SER A 31 11.74 -13.57 5.68
CA SER A 31 11.96 -14.68 4.75
C SER A 31 10.85 -14.77 3.72
N LEU A 32 11.22 -15.13 2.50
CA LEU A 32 10.36 -15.23 1.33
C LEU A 32 10.55 -16.63 0.73
N SER A 33 9.47 -17.37 0.54
CA SER A 33 9.44 -18.62 -0.22
C SER A 33 8.40 -18.52 -1.32
N THR A 34 8.78 -18.73 -2.56
CA THR A 34 7.89 -18.70 -3.73
C THR A 34 8.05 -19.98 -4.56
N GLY A 35 7.16 -20.17 -5.54
CA GLY A 35 7.20 -21.31 -6.45
C GLY A 35 8.37 -21.24 -7.44
N ARG A 36 8.10 -21.67 -8.67
CA ARG A 36 9.09 -21.68 -9.73
C ARG A 36 9.54 -20.25 -10.07
N LEU A 37 10.84 -20.07 -10.22
CA LEU A 37 11.45 -18.80 -10.64
C LEU A 37 12.19 -19.02 -11.96
N THR A 38 11.86 -18.25 -12.99
CA THR A 38 12.60 -18.25 -14.25
C THR A 38 13.32 -16.91 -14.44
N ALA A 39 14.65 -16.93 -14.46
CA ALA A 39 15.46 -15.74 -14.75
C ALA A 39 16.13 -15.88 -16.12
N GLY A 40 16.15 -14.84 -16.94
CA GLY A 40 16.92 -14.88 -18.19
C GLY A 40 16.88 -13.63 -19.05
N ALA A 41 17.82 -13.55 -19.98
CA ALA A 41 18.00 -12.42 -20.89
C ALA A 41 18.02 -12.88 -22.37
N PRO A 42 17.59 -12.05 -23.33
CA PRO A 42 17.80 -12.33 -24.76
C PRO A 42 19.29 -12.32 -25.12
N ILE A 43 19.74 -13.21 -26.01
CA ILE A 43 21.17 -13.28 -26.41
C ILE A 43 21.64 -11.99 -27.09
N TYR A 44 20.75 -11.29 -27.81
CA TYR A 44 21.03 -9.99 -28.42
C TYR A 44 20.96 -8.81 -27.44
N ALA A 45 20.46 -9.02 -26.22
CA ALA A 45 20.32 -7.99 -25.18
C ALA A 45 20.63 -8.57 -23.78
N PRO A 46 21.84 -9.11 -23.54
CA PRO A 46 22.16 -9.85 -22.31
C PRO A 46 22.22 -8.97 -21.05
N HIS A 47 22.12 -7.65 -21.20
CA HIS A 47 22.05 -6.69 -20.11
C HIS A 47 20.63 -6.50 -19.56
N LEU A 48 19.59 -6.92 -20.30
CA LEU A 48 18.19 -6.87 -19.86
C LEU A 48 17.82 -8.23 -19.26
N VAL A 49 17.77 -8.30 -17.93
CA VAL A 49 17.42 -9.54 -17.20
C VAL A 49 15.96 -9.49 -16.79
N GLU A 50 15.21 -10.51 -17.18
CA GLU A 50 13.79 -10.69 -16.90
C GLU A 50 13.63 -11.87 -15.92
N PHE A 51 12.91 -11.64 -14.81
CA PHE A 51 12.55 -12.64 -13.81
C PHE A 51 11.04 -12.84 -13.84
N ASN A 52 10.58 -14.06 -14.13
CA ASN A 52 9.19 -14.47 -13.98
C ASN A 52 9.08 -15.30 -12.70
N VAL A 53 8.19 -14.89 -11.80
CA VAL A 53 8.00 -15.50 -10.49
C VAL A 53 6.61 -16.15 -10.44
N ASP A 54 6.53 -17.44 -10.14
CA ASP A 54 5.26 -18.15 -10.06
C ASP A 54 4.66 -18.11 -8.64
N SER A 55 3.36 -17.82 -8.58
CA SER A 55 2.53 -17.83 -7.37
C SER A 55 2.35 -19.27 -6.81
N PRO A 56 2.13 -19.44 -5.50
CA PRO A 56 2.09 -18.41 -4.46
C PRO A 56 3.49 -18.05 -3.92
N ALA A 57 3.54 -16.99 -3.11
CA ALA A 57 4.62 -16.78 -2.17
C ALA A 57 4.11 -16.69 -0.73
N SER A 58 4.90 -17.25 0.18
CA SER A 58 4.78 -17.07 1.62
C SER A 58 5.89 -16.13 2.08
N ILE A 59 5.51 -15.07 2.76
CA ILE A 59 6.43 -14.09 3.36
C ILE A 59 6.25 -14.19 4.88
N ILE A 60 7.34 -14.33 5.61
CA ILE A 60 7.34 -14.36 7.08
C ILE A 60 8.13 -13.14 7.56
N PHE A 61 7.51 -12.33 8.42
CA PHE A 61 8.08 -11.13 9.03
C PHE A 61 8.25 -11.34 10.53
N SER A 62 9.44 -11.10 11.06
CA SER A 62 9.76 -11.13 12.51
C SER A 62 9.23 -12.35 13.28
N GLY A 63 9.13 -13.50 12.60
CA GLY A 63 8.70 -14.78 13.16
C GLY A 63 7.20 -14.93 13.46
N GLU A 64 6.45 -13.84 13.68
CA GLU A 64 5.05 -13.89 14.16
C GLU A 64 3.99 -13.60 13.07
N THR A 65 4.31 -12.84 12.03
CA THR A 65 3.34 -12.52 10.95
C THR A 65 3.71 -13.26 9.67
N SER A 66 2.78 -14.07 9.15
CA SER A 66 2.92 -14.68 7.82
C SER A 66 1.91 -14.07 6.83
N ILE A 67 2.38 -13.71 5.64
CA ILE A 67 1.53 -13.21 4.55
C ILE A 67 1.66 -14.18 3.39
N VAL A 68 0.54 -14.76 2.97
CA VAL A 68 0.47 -15.51 1.71
C VAL A 68 0.00 -14.54 0.63
N SER A 69 0.71 -14.53 -0.50
CA SER A 69 0.34 -13.74 -1.66
C SER A 69 0.18 -14.62 -2.89
N HIS A 70 -0.88 -14.35 -3.63
CA HIS A 70 -1.18 -14.96 -4.92
C HIS A 70 -1.12 -13.91 -6.02
N TRP A 71 -0.79 -14.35 -7.24
CA TRP A 71 -0.84 -13.53 -8.44
C TRP A 71 -1.02 -14.39 -9.68
N ARG A 72 -1.60 -13.82 -10.73
CA ARG A 72 -1.68 -14.46 -12.05
C ARG A 72 -0.34 -14.38 -12.79
N LYS A 73 0.39 -13.28 -12.61
CA LYS A 73 1.68 -13.01 -13.26
C LYS A 73 2.47 -12.01 -12.42
N LEU A 74 3.76 -12.29 -12.20
CA LEU A 74 4.72 -11.37 -11.59
C LEU A 74 6.02 -11.40 -12.40
N VAL A 75 6.37 -10.26 -12.99
CA VAL A 75 7.57 -10.08 -13.82
C VAL A 75 8.40 -8.94 -13.27
N ILE A 76 9.72 -9.14 -13.16
CA ILE A 76 10.68 -8.12 -12.79
C ILE A 76 11.71 -8.00 -13.92
N GLU A 77 11.84 -6.81 -14.51
CA GLU A 77 12.87 -6.49 -15.52
C GLU A 77 13.93 -5.60 -14.90
N THR A 78 15.21 -5.81 -15.22
CA THR A 78 16.29 -4.92 -14.77
C THR A 78 17.47 -4.85 -15.74
N GLU A 79 18.14 -3.69 -15.77
CA GLU A 79 19.36 -3.43 -16.56
C GLU A 79 20.59 -3.20 -15.65
N PRO A 80 21.09 -4.23 -14.93
CA PRO A 80 22.07 -4.05 -13.85
C PRO A 80 23.44 -3.53 -14.31
N TYR A 81 23.83 -3.80 -15.56
CA TYR A 81 25.18 -3.49 -16.09
C TYR A 81 25.30 -2.15 -16.83
N SER A 82 24.25 -1.34 -16.88
CA SER A 82 24.30 -0.03 -17.55
C SER A 82 25.14 0.99 -16.76
N LYS A 83 26.25 1.45 -17.34
CA LYS A 83 27.19 2.41 -16.73
C LYS A 83 26.64 3.83 -16.48
N LYS A 84 25.39 4.13 -16.89
CA LYS A 84 24.81 5.48 -16.80
C LYS A 84 23.49 5.54 -16.05
N SER A 85 22.66 4.50 -16.14
CA SER A 85 21.34 4.47 -15.49
C SER A 85 20.90 3.04 -15.23
N GLN A 86 20.51 2.73 -13.99
CA GLN A 86 19.96 1.42 -13.63
C GLN A 86 18.44 1.50 -13.65
N THR A 87 17.79 0.58 -14.35
CA THR A 87 16.33 0.42 -14.36
C THR A 87 15.94 -0.82 -13.57
N LEU A 88 14.80 -0.73 -12.88
CA LEU A 88 14.07 -1.86 -12.35
C LEU A 88 12.60 -1.63 -12.65
N LYS A 89 11.95 -2.58 -13.33
CA LYS A 89 10.49 -2.58 -13.51
C LYS A 89 9.93 -3.81 -12.82
N LEU A 90 8.79 -3.66 -12.17
CA LEU A 90 7.99 -4.75 -11.64
C LEU A 90 6.59 -4.62 -12.21
N ILE A 91 6.04 -5.71 -12.73
CA ILE A 91 4.67 -5.80 -13.25
C ILE A 91 4.01 -7.00 -12.59
N ALA A 92 2.89 -6.78 -11.94
CA ALA A 92 2.09 -7.79 -11.28
C ALA A 92 0.63 -7.68 -11.72
N GLU A 93 -0.02 -8.83 -11.91
CA GLU A 93 -1.41 -8.93 -12.35
C GLU A 93 -2.22 -9.85 -11.45
N GLY A 94 -3.42 -9.43 -11.06
CA GLY A 94 -4.31 -10.18 -10.18
C GLY A 94 -3.67 -10.49 -8.83
N LEU A 95 -3.05 -9.48 -8.21
CA LEU A 95 -2.43 -9.58 -6.90
C LEU A 95 -3.49 -9.80 -5.83
N GLU A 96 -3.21 -10.73 -4.93
CA GLU A 96 -3.98 -10.99 -3.73
C GLU A 96 -3.01 -11.12 -2.56
N PHE A 97 -3.33 -10.50 -1.44
CA PHE A 97 -2.58 -10.62 -0.20
C PHE A 97 -3.53 -11.04 0.91
N SER A 98 -3.11 -12.09 1.63
CA SER A 98 -3.81 -12.65 2.77
C SER A 98 -2.82 -12.69 3.94
N PRO A 99 -2.89 -11.73 4.88
CA PRO A 99 -2.20 -11.84 6.14
C PRO A 99 -2.87 -12.96 6.94
N LEU A 100 -2.06 -13.89 7.45
CA LEU A 100 -2.44 -14.82 8.51
C LEU A 100 -1.82 -14.29 9.80
N GLU A 101 -2.63 -13.62 10.61
CA GLU A 101 -2.26 -13.21 11.96
C GLU A 101 -2.52 -14.34 12.96
N ASP A 102 -1.53 -14.66 13.79
CA ASP A 102 -1.74 -15.55 14.93
C ASP A 102 -2.31 -14.76 16.14
N LYS A 103 -3.61 -14.46 16.05
CA LYS A 103 -4.55 -14.00 17.11
C LYS A 103 -4.24 -12.77 17.99
N LYS A 104 -3.03 -12.21 18.05
CA LYS A 104 -2.66 -11.22 19.07
C LYS A 104 -2.97 -9.74 18.75
N LEU A 105 -3.22 -9.36 17.49
CA LEU A 105 -3.37 -7.94 17.16
C LEU A 105 -4.72 -7.33 17.59
N GLN A 106 -5.72 -8.18 17.88
CA GLN A 106 -7.06 -7.76 18.36
C GLN A 106 -7.04 -7.10 19.75
N GLU A 107 -6.10 -7.48 20.64
CA GLU A 107 -6.05 -6.92 22.00
C GLU A 107 -5.46 -5.49 22.05
N ALA A 108 -4.67 -5.10 21.06
CA ALA A 108 -4.00 -3.79 21.02
C ALA A 108 -4.93 -2.62 20.62
N LEU A 109 -6.00 -2.91 19.86
CA LEU A 109 -6.95 -1.90 19.38
C LEU A 109 -8.23 -1.78 20.24
N GLY A 110 -8.38 -2.64 21.27
CA GLY A 110 -9.58 -2.71 22.12
C GLY A 110 -9.53 -1.88 23.42
N SER A 111 -8.41 -1.24 23.78
CA SER A 111 -8.24 -0.59 25.09
C SER A 111 -8.66 0.89 25.13
N LYS A 112 -9.94 1.16 24.84
CA LYS A 112 -10.62 2.43 25.20
C LYS A 112 -11.88 2.18 26.03
N ALA A 113 -11.71 1.42 27.12
CA ALA A 113 -12.74 1.29 28.15
C ALA A 113 -12.87 2.61 28.94
N THR A 114 -13.99 3.31 28.74
CA THR A 114 -14.35 4.51 29.52
C THR A 114 -14.58 4.12 30.98
N ASP A 115 -13.83 4.75 31.89
CA ASP A 115 -14.05 4.62 33.33
C ASP A 115 -15.33 5.39 33.73
N LYS A 116 -16.40 4.64 34.01
CA LYS A 116 -17.58 5.15 34.73
C LYS A 116 -18.06 4.13 35.76
N LYS A 117 -17.77 4.48 37.01
CA LYS A 117 -18.14 3.75 38.23
C LYS A 117 -19.63 3.41 38.35
N GLU A 118 -19.86 2.27 39.01
CA GLU A 118 -21.16 1.70 39.36
C GLU A 118 -22.04 2.61 40.24
N THR A 119 -23.37 2.38 40.16
CA THR A 119 -24.22 2.27 41.36
C THR A 119 -25.10 1.03 41.21
N GLN A 120 -25.10 0.17 42.23
CA GLN A 120 -25.82 -1.11 42.28
C GLN A 120 -27.27 -0.96 42.78
N GLN A 121 -28.17 -1.87 42.41
CA GLN A 121 -29.09 -2.48 43.39
C GLN A 121 -29.70 -3.82 42.92
N ASN A 122 -29.65 -4.84 43.80
CA ASN A 122 -30.28 -6.17 43.65
C ASN A 122 -31.80 -6.15 43.90
N VAL A 123 -32.53 -7.15 43.36
CA VAL A 123 -33.53 -7.97 44.08
C VAL A 123 -33.62 -9.40 43.48
N GLU A 124 -33.82 -10.41 44.35
CA GLU A 124 -33.92 -11.89 44.17
C GLU A 124 -35.36 -12.45 43.93
N ASP A 125 -35.65 -13.68 43.43
CA ASP A 125 -34.87 -14.69 42.66
C ASP A 125 -35.75 -15.68 41.79
N PRO A 126 -36.24 -16.90 42.18
CA PRO A 126 -36.22 -18.04 41.23
C PRO A 126 -37.54 -18.75 40.85
N ALA A 127 -37.54 -19.42 39.68
CA ALA A 127 -38.20 -20.71 39.34
C ALA A 127 -38.07 -21.01 37.81
N LEU A 128 -37.98 -22.23 37.25
CA LEU A 128 -37.59 -23.60 37.64
C LEU A 128 -37.85 -24.49 36.38
N LEU A 129 -37.02 -25.51 36.14
CA LEU A 129 -37.23 -26.71 35.28
C LEU A 129 -37.04 -26.65 33.73
N GLN A 130 -36.08 -27.49 33.28
CA GLN A 130 -36.17 -28.56 32.25
C GLN A 130 -36.59 -28.18 30.79
N ASP A 131 -36.04 -28.78 29.72
CA ASP A 131 -35.31 -30.05 29.55
C ASP A 131 -34.26 -29.98 28.41
N THR A 132 -33.32 -30.93 28.39
CA THR A 132 -32.55 -31.32 27.18
C THR A 132 -32.95 -32.74 26.80
N PRO A 133 -33.06 -33.09 25.51
CA PRO A 133 -31.95 -33.87 24.93
C PRO A 133 -31.64 -33.62 23.45
N ASP A 134 -30.43 -34.01 23.09
CA ASP A 134 -29.95 -34.47 21.77
C ASP A 134 -30.20 -33.66 20.48
N GLY A 135 -29.10 -33.08 20.00
CA GLY A 135 -28.45 -33.74 18.85
C GLY A 135 -28.58 -33.10 17.47
N VAL A 136 -27.78 -32.07 17.20
CA VAL A 136 -27.17 -31.88 15.87
C VAL A 136 -25.70 -31.49 16.04
N SER A 137 -24.79 -32.36 15.61
CA SER A 137 -23.39 -32.02 15.44
C SER A 137 -23.23 -31.09 14.23
N GLN A 138 -23.23 -29.77 14.45
CA GLN A 138 -22.77 -28.82 13.45
C GLN A 138 -21.23 -28.84 13.42
N PRO A 139 -20.59 -29.07 12.27
CA PRO A 139 -19.19 -28.71 12.09
C PRO A 139 -19.12 -27.18 12.12
N LEU A 140 -18.75 -26.62 13.27
CA LEU A 140 -18.29 -25.24 13.35
C LEU A 140 -16.90 -25.17 12.72
N GLU A 141 -16.85 -25.14 11.38
CA GLU A 141 -15.74 -24.46 10.72
C GLU A 141 -15.75 -23.00 11.20
N PRO A 142 -14.69 -22.50 11.83
CA PRO A 142 -14.47 -21.08 11.88
C PRO A 142 -14.26 -20.65 10.42
N LYS A 143 -15.18 -19.86 9.87
CA LYS A 143 -14.88 -19.08 8.67
C LYS A 143 -13.77 -18.10 9.05
N ASP A 144 -12.55 -18.53 8.82
CA ASP A 144 -11.37 -17.69 8.90
C ASP A 144 -11.44 -16.70 7.72
N VAL A 145 -12.09 -15.57 7.96
CA VAL A 145 -12.23 -14.49 6.97
C VAL A 145 -10.89 -13.76 6.89
N SER A 146 -9.92 -14.41 6.26
CA SER A 146 -8.61 -13.81 5.98
C SER A 146 -8.83 -12.49 5.23
N GLN A 147 -8.27 -11.41 5.78
CA GLN A 147 -8.40 -10.05 5.26
C GLN A 147 -7.75 -9.94 3.89
N LYS A 148 -8.54 -10.14 2.83
CA LYS A 148 -8.02 -10.19 1.47
C LYS A 148 -7.88 -8.79 0.88
N ILE A 149 -6.65 -8.35 0.65
CA ILE A 149 -6.34 -7.14 -0.12
C ILE A 149 -6.10 -7.57 -1.57
N THR A 150 -6.71 -6.90 -2.54
CA THR A 150 -6.54 -7.28 -3.96
C THR A 150 -6.18 -6.09 -4.85
N ALA A 151 -5.42 -6.35 -5.91
CA ALA A 151 -5.15 -5.40 -7.00
C ALA A 151 -5.25 -6.11 -8.35
N GLU A 152 -5.98 -5.55 -9.30
CA GLU A 152 -6.11 -6.15 -10.64
C GLU A 152 -4.80 -6.00 -11.43
N PHE A 153 -4.13 -4.86 -11.24
CA PHE A 153 -2.83 -4.55 -11.83
C PHE A 153 -1.96 -3.74 -10.85
N LEU A 154 -0.66 -3.99 -10.85
CA LEU A 154 0.35 -3.14 -10.23
C LEU A 154 1.59 -3.08 -11.14
N ARG A 155 2.08 -1.86 -11.39
CA ARG A 155 3.34 -1.60 -12.06
C ARG A 155 4.17 -0.61 -11.26
N LEU A 156 5.46 -0.93 -11.13
CA LEU A 156 6.48 -0.04 -10.57
C LEU A 156 7.60 0.08 -11.60
N ASP A 157 7.93 1.29 -12.06
CA ASP A 157 9.14 1.58 -12.83
C ASP A 157 10.05 2.47 -11.99
N PHE A 158 11.24 1.98 -11.65
CA PHE A 158 12.28 2.75 -10.98
C PHE A 158 13.46 2.97 -11.91
N LYS A 159 13.98 4.20 -11.91
CA LYS A 159 15.17 4.58 -12.67
C LYS A 159 16.11 5.37 -11.79
N ARG A 160 17.31 4.83 -11.60
CA ARG A 160 18.44 5.51 -10.97
C ARG A 160 19.30 6.15 -12.04
N GLU A 161 19.42 7.47 -12.01
CA GLU A 161 20.38 8.22 -12.80
C GLU A 161 21.53 8.71 -11.91
N LYS A 162 22.49 9.48 -12.44
CA LYS A 162 23.68 9.89 -11.68
C LYS A 162 23.35 10.73 -10.44
N ASN A 163 22.38 11.65 -10.57
CA ASN A 163 22.13 12.71 -9.59
C ASN A 163 20.69 12.67 -9.03
N HIS A 164 19.83 11.81 -9.55
CA HIS A 164 18.43 11.70 -9.12
C HIS A 164 17.92 10.27 -9.29
N PHE A 165 16.86 9.97 -8.55
CA PHE A 165 16.10 8.73 -8.64
C PHE A 165 14.66 9.08 -9.02
N SER A 166 14.11 8.46 -10.06
CA SER A 166 12.70 8.63 -10.43
C SER A 166 11.93 7.32 -10.26
N GLY A 167 10.72 7.41 -9.73
CA GLY A 167 9.77 6.31 -9.65
C GLY A 167 8.48 6.66 -10.37
N ASN A 168 7.88 5.65 -10.99
CA ASN A 168 6.50 5.65 -11.47
C ASN A 168 5.79 4.42 -10.90
N MET A 169 4.65 4.62 -10.23
CA MET A 169 3.78 3.55 -9.75
C MET A 169 2.41 3.70 -10.41
N THR A 170 1.86 2.61 -10.91
CA THR A 170 0.48 2.56 -11.43
C THR A 170 -0.21 1.35 -10.83
N PHE A 171 -1.44 1.51 -10.36
CA PHE A 171 -2.25 0.42 -9.83
C PHE A 171 -3.70 0.57 -10.27
N ASP A 172 -4.36 -0.54 -10.57
CA ASP A 172 -5.75 -0.58 -11.00
C ASP A 172 -6.55 -1.56 -10.12
N GLY A 173 -7.79 -1.19 -9.80
CA GLY A 173 -8.76 -2.02 -9.09
C GLY A 173 -8.34 -2.40 -7.67
N PHE A 174 -7.60 -1.53 -6.97
CA PHE A 174 -7.11 -1.81 -5.61
C PHE A 174 -8.25 -1.77 -4.59
N ASP A 175 -8.45 -2.87 -3.89
CA ASP A 175 -9.50 -3.08 -2.90
C ASP A 175 -8.90 -3.25 -1.50
N VAL A 176 -9.31 -2.37 -0.59
CA VAL A 176 -8.86 -2.30 0.81
C VAL A 176 -10.02 -2.45 1.80
N SER A 177 -11.19 -2.87 1.35
CA SER A 177 -12.42 -2.95 2.16
C SER A 177 -12.27 -3.80 3.43
N GLN A 178 -11.33 -4.75 3.43
CA GLN A 178 -11.04 -5.66 4.56
C GLN A 178 -10.06 -5.09 5.60
N ILE A 179 -9.45 -3.90 5.37
CA ILE A 179 -8.51 -3.27 6.31
C ILE A 179 -9.26 -2.41 7.35
N PHE A 180 -10.41 -1.83 6.97
CA PHE A 180 -11.14 -0.83 7.76
C PHE A 180 -12.32 -1.43 8.53
N ILE A 181 -12.08 -2.49 9.32
CA ILE A 181 -13.11 -3.27 10.01
C ILE A 181 -13.89 -2.45 11.07
N SER A 182 -13.38 -1.30 11.49
CA SER A 182 -14.03 -0.41 12.47
C SER A 182 -15.24 0.36 11.93
N SER A 183 -15.42 0.47 10.60
CA SER A 183 -16.60 1.08 9.99
C SER A 183 -17.29 0.11 9.04
N SER A 184 -18.62 0.03 9.09
CA SER A 184 -19.42 -0.85 8.22
C SER A 184 -19.60 -0.28 6.80
N VAL A 185 -18.56 0.37 6.28
CA VAL A 185 -18.59 1.16 5.04
C VAL A 185 -17.84 0.41 3.95
N GLU A 186 -18.49 0.21 2.80
CA GLU A 186 -17.85 -0.37 1.62
C GLU A 186 -16.89 0.65 1.01
N ILE A 187 -15.63 0.29 0.82
CA ILE A 187 -14.62 1.19 0.26
C ILE A 187 -14.59 0.99 -1.26
N PRO A 188 -14.90 2.01 -2.07
CA PRO A 188 -14.80 1.89 -3.52
C PRO A 188 -13.37 1.52 -3.93
N LYS A 189 -13.24 0.58 -4.87
CA LYS A 189 -11.97 0.30 -5.55
C LYS A 189 -11.34 1.59 -6.07
N ILE A 190 -10.01 1.67 -5.95
CA ILE A 190 -9.23 2.81 -6.42
C ILE A 190 -8.23 2.42 -7.51
N ASP A 191 -8.13 3.30 -8.51
CA ASP A 191 -7.03 3.33 -9.47
C ASP A 191 -6.12 4.50 -9.15
N GLY A 192 -4.85 4.39 -9.52
CA GLY A 192 -3.94 5.51 -9.35
C GLY A 192 -2.63 5.42 -10.11
N ASN A 193 -2.01 6.59 -10.26
CA ASN A 193 -0.68 6.74 -10.83
C ASN A 193 0.13 7.75 -9.99
N LEU A 194 1.40 7.46 -9.73
CA LEU A 194 2.30 8.28 -8.93
C LEU A 194 3.67 8.36 -9.63
N GLU A 195 4.03 9.52 -10.18
CA GLU A 195 5.36 9.81 -10.73
C GLU A 195 6.10 10.81 -9.85
N TRP A 196 7.28 10.43 -9.36
CA TRP A 196 8.12 11.26 -8.50
C TRP A 196 9.59 11.27 -8.93
N ILE A 197 10.29 12.35 -8.56
CA ILE A 197 11.75 12.46 -8.63
C ILE A 197 12.28 12.81 -7.25
N LEU A 198 13.29 12.09 -6.78
CA LEU A 198 14.10 12.41 -5.61
C LEU A 198 15.44 12.97 -6.08
N ASN A 199 15.88 14.07 -5.48
CA ASN A 199 17.10 14.82 -5.83
C ASN A 199 18.39 14.14 -5.36
N ASP A 200 18.35 12.84 -5.10
CA ASP A 200 19.46 12.02 -4.62
C ASP A 200 19.33 10.59 -5.18
N ALA A 201 20.42 10.08 -5.76
CA ALA A 201 20.50 8.74 -6.33
C ALA A 201 21.09 7.69 -5.36
N SER A 202 21.42 8.04 -4.11
CA SER A 202 22.09 7.17 -3.13
C SER A 202 21.16 6.20 -2.39
N LEU A 203 19.83 6.33 -2.54
CA LEU A 203 18.83 5.51 -1.85
C LEU A 203 18.99 3.99 -2.07
N LEU A 204 19.44 3.61 -3.27
CA LEU A 204 19.71 2.22 -3.67
C LEU A 204 21.18 1.78 -3.46
N SER A 205 22.03 2.58 -2.81
CA SER A 205 23.37 2.14 -2.44
C SER A 205 23.32 1.14 -1.28
N GLU A 206 24.23 0.17 -1.27
CA GLU A 206 24.49 -0.66 -0.10
C GLU A 206 25.14 0.22 0.97
N ASN A 207 24.37 0.54 2.00
CA ASN A 207 24.86 1.19 3.21
C ASN A 207 24.37 0.35 4.38
N GLU A 208 25.30 -0.35 5.02
CA GLU A 208 25.02 -1.36 6.03
C GLU A 208 24.48 -0.71 7.31
N GLY A 209 23.36 -1.21 7.82
CA GLY A 209 22.83 -0.84 9.14
C GLY A 209 21.78 0.27 9.21
N LYS A 210 21.48 1.03 8.13
CA LYS A 210 20.36 1.99 8.12
C LYS A 210 19.08 1.39 7.54
N ASN A 211 17.98 1.51 8.29
CA ASN A 211 16.62 1.17 7.84
C ASN A 211 16.28 1.98 6.57
N TRP A 212 15.48 1.43 5.66
CA TRP A 212 15.06 2.12 4.42
C TRP A 212 14.44 3.50 4.69
N LYS A 213 13.70 3.66 5.79
CA LYS A 213 13.11 4.93 6.27
C LYS A 213 14.20 5.99 6.46
N GLN A 214 15.25 5.66 7.21
CA GLN A 214 16.39 6.53 7.52
C GLN A 214 17.24 6.92 6.30
N ARG A 215 17.03 6.30 5.13
CA ARG A 215 17.69 6.68 3.87
C ARG A 215 17.04 7.89 3.21
N LEU A 216 15.76 8.14 3.51
CA LEU A 216 14.98 9.29 3.02
C LEU A 216 15.16 10.55 3.88
N TYR A 217 15.79 10.44 5.05
CA TYR A 217 16.03 11.58 5.95
C TYR A 217 16.96 12.61 5.29
N GLY A 218 16.62 13.88 5.43
CA GLY A 218 17.30 14.99 4.74
C GLY A 218 17.18 14.97 3.20
N LYS A 219 16.30 14.16 2.61
CA LYS A 219 16.11 14.08 1.15
C LYS A 219 14.93 14.92 0.69
N SER A 220 15.07 15.48 -0.51
CA SER A 220 14.03 16.25 -1.18
C SER A 220 13.69 15.69 -2.55
N GLY A 221 12.52 16.06 -3.05
CA GLY A 221 12.01 15.62 -4.34
C GLY A 221 10.86 16.48 -4.84
N ILE A 222 10.34 16.06 -6.00
CA ILE A 222 9.16 16.63 -6.63
C ILE A 222 8.22 15.47 -6.95
N LEU A 223 7.00 15.54 -6.44
CA LEU A 223 5.90 14.72 -6.94
C LEU A 223 5.37 15.40 -8.19
N LYS A 224 5.64 14.83 -9.37
CA LYS A 224 5.21 15.39 -10.65
C LYS A 224 3.71 15.24 -10.87
N HIS A 225 3.22 14.04 -10.55
CA HIS A 225 1.84 13.64 -10.75
C HIS A 225 1.50 12.56 -9.75
N GLY A 226 0.50 12.77 -8.91
CA GLY A 226 -0.14 11.74 -8.11
C GLY A 226 -1.64 11.78 -8.35
N LYS A 227 -2.17 10.86 -9.13
CA LYS A 227 -3.61 10.75 -9.39
C LYS A 227 -4.16 9.55 -8.64
N LEU A 228 -5.29 9.76 -7.96
CA LEU A 228 -6.12 8.72 -7.38
C LEU A 228 -7.57 8.95 -7.83
N THR A 229 -8.23 7.90 -8.32
CA THR A 229 -9.63 7.93 -8.76
C THR A 229 -10.40 6.74 -8.23
N PHE A 230 -11.61 6.98 -7.73
CA PHE A 230 -12.52 5.92 -7.28
C PHE A 230 -13.31 5.35 -8.46
N HIS A 231 -13.61 4.05 -8.44
CA HIS A 231 -14.44 3.37 -9.46
C HIS A 231 -15.89 3.90 -9.49
N THR A 232 -16.40 4.39 -8.36
CA THR A 232 -17.68 5.12 -8.25
C THR A 232 -17.65 6.51 -8.91
N GLY A 233 -16.44 7.03 -9.16
CA GLY A 233 -16.14 8.33 -9.75
C GLY A 233 -15.67 9.35 -8.72
N GLY A 234 -15.16 10.49 -9.21
CA GLY A 234 -14.40 11.40 -8.36
C GLY A 234 -12.94 10.99 -8.20
N GLY A 235 -12.08 11.95 -7.90
CA GLY A 235 -10.68 11.70 -7.61
C GLY A 235 -9.91 12.97 -7.26
N VAL A 236 -8.63 12.79 -6.98
CA VAL A 236 -7.69 13.89 -6.70
C VAL A 236 -6.42 13.71 -7.52
N HIS A 237 -5.91 14.81 -8.05
CA HIS A 237 -4.55 14.91 -8.56
C HIS A 237 -3.74 15.80 -7.60
N ILE A 238 -2.59 15.32 -7.14
CA ILE A 238 -1.63 16.01 -6.28
C ILE A 238 -0.29 16.18 -7.01
N SER A 239 0.33 17.34 -6.91
CA SER A 239 1.68 17.60 -7.43
C SER A 239 2.40 18.68 -6.62
N GLY A 240 3.73 18.68 -6.62
CA GLY A 240 4.56 19.72 -5.97
C GLY A 240 5.85 19.20 -5.31
N PRO A 241 6.70 20.11 -4.82
CA PRO A 241 7.91 19.77 -4.09
C PRO A 241 7.65 19.23 -2.68
N PHE A 242 8.52 18.33 -2.23
CA PHE A 242 8.53 17.80 -0.88
C PHE A 242 9.97 17.57 -0.37
N SER A 243 10.11 17.48 0.95
CA SER A 243 11.35 17.16 1.65
C SER A 243 11.09 16.48 2.98
N PHE A 244 11.96 15.57 3.38
CA PHE A 244 12.05 15.07 4.74
C PHE A 244 13.20 15.77 5.47
N ASP A 245 13.00 16.13 6.73
CA ASP A 245 14.08 16.61 7.60
C ASP A 245 14.92 15.44 8.15
N ASP A 246 15.88 15.76 9.03
CA ASP A 246 16.78 14.79 9.66
C ASP A 246 16.10 13.97 10.79
N GLU A 247 14.87 14.31 11.17
CA GLU A 247 14.05 13.55 12.12
C GLU A 247 13.06 12.60 11.40
N GLY A 248 12.84 12.82 10.10
CA GLY A 248 11.97 12.02 9.23
C GLY A 248 10.59 12.64 8.99
N TYR A 249 10.34 13.88 9.40
CA TYR A 249 9.06 14.54 9.14
C TYR A 249 9.00 15.12 7.72
N LEU A 250 7.84 14.93 7.09
CA LEU A 250 7.52 15.51 5.79
C LEU A 250 7.26 17.02 5.90
N SER A 251 7.83 17.79 4.98
CA SER A 251 7.41 19.14 4.63
C SER A 251 7.20 19.22 3.12
N ALA A 252 6.11 19.84 2.68
CA ALA A 252 5.73 19.88 1.27
C ALA A 252 4.80 21.07 0.97
N THR A 253 4.80 21.51 -0.28
CA THR A 253 3.82 22.47 -0.81
C THR A 253 3.20 21.83 -2.04
N PHE A 254 2.01 21.26 -1.87
CA PHE A 254 1.31 20.54 -2.92
C PHE A 254 0.12 21.33 -3.46
N GLU A 255 -0.10 21.25 -4.76
CA GLU A 255 -1.35 21.65 -5.41
C GLU A 255 -2.23 20.40 -5.57
N LEU A 256 -3.46 20.47 -5.05
CA LEU A 256 -4.51 19.47 -5.23
C LEU A 256 -5.51 19.95 -6.27
N VAL A 257 -5.92 19.06 -7.18
CA VAL A 257 -7.00 19.28 -8.15
C VAL A 257 -8.06 18.21 -7.94
N CYS A 258 -9.27 18.62 -7.53
CA CYS A 258 -10.37 17.68 -7.27
C CYS A 258 -11.14 17.36 -8.56
N ILE A 259 -10.86 16.19 -9.13
CA ILE A 259 -11.50 15.66 -10.34
C ILE A 259 -12.93 15.27 -9.99
N GLN A 260 -13.92 15.78 -10.73
CA GLN A 260 -15.36 15.56 -10.46
C GLN A 260 -15.71 15.79 -8.97
N HIS A 261 -15.32 16.95 -8.43
CA HIS A 261 -15.41 17.29 -6.99
C HIS A 261 -16.74 16.94 -6.30
N VAL A 262 -17.88 16.96 -7.03
CA VAL A 262 -19.18 16.46 -6.56
C VAL A 262 -19.09 14.99 -6.11
N LYS A 263 -18.75 14.09 -7.04
CA LYS A 263 -18.60 12.65 -6.78
C LYS A 263 -17.50 12.35 -5.78
N PHE A 264 -16.39 13.08 -5.84
CA PHE A 264 -15.29 12.92 -4.89
C PHE A 264 -15.76 13.19 -3.45
N LEU A 265 -16.60 14.22 -3.26
CA LEU A 265 -17.16 14.55 -1.95
C LEU A 265 -18.23 13.55 -1.51
N GLU A 266 -19.08 13.05 -2.42
CA GLU A 266 -20.02 11.95 -2.14
C GLU A 266 -19.29 10.70 -1.61
N VAL A 267 -18.15 10.35 -2.20
CA VAL A 267 -17.30 9.25 -1.70
C VAL A 267 -16.72 9.56 -0.33
N LEU A 268 -16.21 10.78 -0.08
CA LEU A 268 -15.72 11.16 1.25
C LEU A 268 -16.83 11.13 2.32
N GLN A 269 -18.04 11.57 2.00
CA GLN A 269 -19.21 11.49 2.88
C GLN A 269 -19.61 10.04 3.18
N HIS A 270 -19.47 9.13 2.21
CA HIS A 270 -19.68 7.70 2.45
C HIS A 270 -18.62 7.10 3.38
N LEU A 271 -17.33 7.41 3.13
CA LEU A 271 -16.19 6.93 3.92
C LEU A 271 -16.14 7.48 5.35
N PHE A 272 -16.66 8.70 5.57
CA PHE A 272 -16.62 9.41 6.85
C PHE A 272 -18.02 9.96 7.22
N PRO A 273 -18.99 9.08 7.56
CA PRO A 273 -20.39 9.49 7.75
C PRO A 273 -20.59 10.42 8.95
N GLU A 274 -19.75 10.34 9.99
CA GLU A 274 -19.80 11.25 11.15
C GLU A 274 -19.46 12.71 10.80
N GLU A 275 -18.72 12.93 9.71
CA GLU A 275 -18.27 14.24 9.23
C GLU A 275 -19.06 14.72 8.00
N ALA A 276 -20.10 14.00 7.59
CA ALA A 276 -20.81 14.22 6.32
C ALA A 276 -21.38 15.64 6.16
N ASP A 277 -21.92 16.22 7.24
CA ASP A 277 -22.42 17.60 7.27
C ASP A 277 -21.30 18.63 7.12
N ASN A 278 -20.13 18.38 7.73
CA ASN A 278 -18.95 19.22 7.58
C ASN A 278 -18.40 19.17 6.14
N PHE A 279 -18.45 18.00 5.49
CA PHE A 279 -18.16 17.88 4.06
C PHE A 279 -19.16 18.65 3.19
N GLN A 280 -20.45 18.72 3.53
CA GLN A 280 -21.43 19.49 2.74
C GLN A 280 -21.07 20.99 2.66
N ALA A 281 -20.54 21.58 3.74
CA ALA A 281 -20.04 22.95 3.72
C ALA A 281 -18.85 23.14 2.75
N LEU A 282 -17.98 22.14 2.64
CA LEU A 282 -16.85 22.16 1.70
C LEU A 282 -17.31 22.16 0.23
N PHE A 283 -18.48 21.60 -0.11
CA PHE A 283 -19.03 21.65 -1.47
C PHE A 283 -19.15 23.08 -2.01
N PHE A 284 -19.72 23.98 -1.20
CA PHE A 284 -19.91 25.38 -1.56
C PHE A 284 -18.58 26.10 -1.70
N ILE A 285 -17.63 25.84 -0.79
CA ILE A 285 -16.29 26.44 -0.83
C ILE A 285 -15.56 25.98 -2.11
N LEU A 286 -15.49 24.67 -2.36
CA LEU A 286 -14.88 24.07 -3.57
C LEU A 286 -15.45 24.66 -4.86
N SER A 287 -16.77 24.91 -4.91
CA SER A 287 -17.43 25.50 -6.08
C SER A 287 -16.97 26.93 -6.39
N THR A 288 -16.52 27.68 -5.37
CA THR A 288 -16.05 29.08 -5.47
C THR A 288 -14.54 29.23 -5.68
N LEU A 289 -13.76 28.15 -5.51
CA LEU A 289 -12.30 28.20 -5.65
C LEU A 289 -11.86 28.44 -7.11
N PRO A 290 -10.61 28.93 -7.31
CA PRO A 290 -9.98 28.95 -8.62
C PRO A 290 -10.02 27.56 -9.27
N LYS A 291 -10.39 27.54 -10.55
CA LYS A 291 -10.49 26.32 -11.34
C LYS A 291 -9.33 26.23 -12.32
N ASN A 292 -8.84 25.02 -12.56
CA ASN A 292 -7.88 24.75 -13.61
C ASN A 292 -8.55 24.86 -15.00
N ALA A 293 -7.78 24.63 -16.07
CA ALA A 293 -8.29 24.67 -17.45
C ALA A 293 -9.46 23.70 -17.71
N ASP A 294 -9.54 22.59 -16.95
CA ASP A 294 -10.60 21.58 -17.05
C ASP A 294 -11.82 21.89 -16.16
N GLY A 295 -11.87 23.06 -15.52
CA GLY A 295 -12.96 23.47 -14.63
C GLY A 295 -12.94 22.81 -13.24
N SER A 296 -11.89 22.07 -12.88
CA SER A 296 -11.74 21.40 -11.59
C SER A 296 -11.11 22.36 -10.55
N PRO A 297 -11.64 22.44 -9.31
CA PRO A 297 -11.13 23.36 -8.30
C PRO A 297 -9.74 22.95 -7.81
N VAL A 298 -8.89 23.95 -7.57
CA VAL A 298 -7.50 23.80 -7.14
C VAL A 298 -7.36 24.25 -5.68
N LEU A 299 -6.67 23.46 -4.85
CA LEU A 299 -6.43 23.75 -3.43
C LEU A 299 -4.95 23.65 -3.07
N PRO A 300 -4.39 24.62 -2.32
CA PRO A 300 -3.06 24.49 -1.73
C PRO A 300 -3.12 23.58 -0.50
N LEU A 301 -2.33 22.50 -0.52
CA LEU A 301 -2.07 21.62 0.62
C LEU A 301 -0.62 21.85 1.08
N THR A 302 -0.46 22.46 2.24
CA THR A 302 0.86 22.66 2.86
C THR A 302 1.07 21.61 3.95
N ILE A 303 2.26 21.01 3.97
CA ILE A 303 2.75 20.16 5.05
C ILE A 303 3.99 20.84 5.63
N SER A 304 4.05 21.02 6.95
CA SER A 304 5.19 21.64 7.64
C SER A 304 5.56 20.83 8.86
N HIS A 305 6.68 20.10 8.79
CA HIS A 305 7.18 19.22 9.85
C HIS A 305 6.07 18.27 10.37
N GLY A 306 5.46 17.56 9.42
CA GLY A 306 4.34 16.64 9.61
C GLY A 306 2.95 17.29 9.72
N TRP A 307 2.83 18.58 10.09
CA TRP A 307 1.53 19.24 10.19
C TRP A 307 0.90 19.52 8.84
N VAL A 308 -0.30 18.98 8.61
CA VAL A 308 -1.04 19.09 7.34
C VAL A 308 -2.10 20.19 7.43
N SER A 309 -2.11 21.09 6.46
CA SER A 309 -3.12 22.13 6.30
C SER A 309 -3.58 22.30 4.86
N LEU A 310 -4.90 22.33 4.65
CA LEU A 310 -5.56 22.60 3.38
C LEU A 310 -6.03 24.07 3.38
N GLY A 311 -5.24 24.95 2.77
CA GLY A 311 -5.41 26.40 2.93
C GLY A 311 -5.34 26.83 4.41
N PHE A 312 -6.47 27.23 4.98
CA PHE A 312 -6.60 27.63 6.39
C PHE A 312 -7.06 26.48 7.32
N LEU A 313 -7.50 25.35 6.77
CA LEU A 313 -8.00 24.20 7.53
C LEU A 313 -6.84 23.31 7.99
N LYS A 314 -6.70 23.08 9.29
CA LYS A 314 -5.71 22.12 9.84
C LYS A 314 -6.33 20.73 9.84
N LEU A 315 -5.71 19.77 9.15
CA LEU A 315 -6.24 18.41 9.01
C LEU A 315 -5.67 17.44 10.06
N GLY A 316 -4.43 17.67 10.52
CA GLY A 316 -3.78 16.82 11.51
C GLY A 316 -2.26 16.87 11.41
N ARG A 317 -1.59 15.86 11.97
CA ARG A 317 -0.15 15.66 11.88
C ARG A 317 0.14 14.25 11.34
N LEU A 318 1.06 14.14 10.39
CA LEU A 318 1.63 12.88 9.95
C LEU A 318 2.78 12.49 10.87
N ASP A 319 2.86 11.21 11.21
CA ASP A 319 4.00 10.63 11.91
C ASP A 319 5.27 10.66 11.03
N PRO A 320 6.47 10.72 11.65
CA PRO A 320 7.73 10.65 10.92
C PRO A 320 7.95 9.25 10.31
N LEU A 321 8.79 9.19 9.27
CA LEU A 321 9.04 7.99 8.47
C LEU A 321 9.45 6.75 9.26
#